data_AF-A0A7Z9H4E0-F1
#
_entry.id   AF-A0A7Z9H4E0-F1
#
_cell.length_a   1.000
_cell.length_b   1.000
_cell.length_c   1.000
_cell.angle_alpha   90.00
_cell.angle_beta   90.00
_cell.angle_gamma   90.00
#
_symmetry.space_group_name_H-M   'P 1'
#
loop_
_entity.id
_entity.type
_entity.pdbx_description
1 polymer ?
#
loop_
_entity_poly.entity_id
_entity_poly.type
_entity_poly.pdbx_seq_one_letter_code
_entity_poly.pdbx_strand_id
1 'polypeptide(L)'
;MVEGDALEKMRALERLRSVETRLLERVDPLRRWLISDLEAHCARCAVEPLPVEVIALLGQPEAWWRAPAPDSGAQTPASTLLRFPVIGEALALLAVACPRPYHPSRNAHGGIELGPLVDPAMELLLKREDLVRRAGING
;
A
#
# COMPACT_ATOMS: atom_id res chain seq x y z
N MET A 1 -31.75 -22.40 -3.85
CA MET A 1 -30.35 -22.10 -3.46
C MET A 1 -30.02 -20.60 -3.54
N VAL A 2 -30.98 -19.68 -3.34
CA VAL A 2 -30.77 -18.23 -3.55
C VAL A 2 -30.52 -17.46 -2.24
N GLU A 3 -31.06 -17.93 -1.11
CA GLU A 3 -30.87 -17.28 0.21
C GLU A 3 -29.44 -17.39 0.76
N GLY A 4 -28.73 -18.49 0.47
CA GLY A 4 -27.37 -18.70 0.95
C GLY A 4 -26.36 -17.70 0.37
N ASP A 5 -26.48 -17.40 -0.94
CA ASP A 5 -25.62 -16.47 -1.66
C ASP A 5 -25.85 -15.02 -1.22
N ALA A 6 -27.12 -14.62 -1.02
CA ALA A 6 -27.45 -13.28 -0.53
C ALA A 6 -26.92 -13.04 0.90
N LEU A 7 -27.03 -14.04 1.78
CA LEU A 7 -26.52 -13.95 3.16
C LEU A 7 -25.00 -13.89 3.19
N GLU A 8 -24.31 -14.63 2.33
CA GLU A 8 -22.86 -14.59 2.21
C GLU A 8 -22.36 -13.23 1.72
N LYS A 9 -22.99 -12.67 0.68
CA LYS A 9 -22.69 -11.32 0.17
C LYS A 9 -22.88 -10.25 1.24
N MET A 10 -23.99 -10.28 1.97
CA MET A 10 -24.26 -9.32 3.05
C MET A 10 -23.19 -9.38 4.15
N ARG A 11 -22.83 -10.59 4.60
CA ARG A 11 -21.74 -10.78 5.58
C ARG A 11 -20.38 -10.32 5.05
N ALA A 12 -20.13 -10.48 3.75
CA ALA A 12 -18.90 -9.99 3.12
C ALA A 12 -18.84 -8.46 3.14
N LEU A 13 -19.95 -7.77 2.82
CA LEU A 13 -20.04 -6.31 2.86
C LEU A 13 -19.85 -5.74 4.28
N GLU A 14 -20.47 -6.35 5.29
CA GLU A 14 -20.28 -5.93 6.68
C GLU A 14 -18.82 -6.05 7.13
N ARG A 15 -18.16 -7.15 6.76
CA ARG A 15 -16.74 -7.39 7.05
C ARG A 15 -15.82 -6.46 6.26
N LEU A 16 -16.21 -6.09 5.03
CA LEU A 16 -15.41 -5.22 4.16
C LEU A 16 -15.16 -3.87 4.83
N ARG A 17 -16.21 -3.23 5.36
CA ARG A 17 -16.07 -1.94 6.05
C ARG A 17 -15.12 -2.00 7.24
N SER A 18 -15.18 -3.08 8.04
CA SER A 18 -14.26 -3.27 9.17
C SER A 18 -12.81 -3.45 8.71
N VAL A 19 -12.59 -4.16 7.60
CA VAL A 19 -11.25 -4.35 7.03
C VAL A 19 -10.71 -3.04 6.47
N GLU A 20 -11.52 -2.25 5.77
CA GLU A 20 -11.11 -0.94 5.23
C GLU A 20 -10.73 0.06 6.32
N THR A 21 -11.50 0.14 7.43
CA THR A 21 -11.12 0.95 8.59
C THR A 21 -9.78 0.51 9.18
N ARG A 22 -9.58 -0.80 9.38
CA ARG A 22 -8.32 -1.32 9.91
C ARG A 22 -7.16 -1.09 8.95
N LEU A 23 -7.42 -1.14 7.64
CA LEU A 23 -6.41 -0.88 6.64
C LEU A 23 -5.94 0.57 6.78
N LEU A 24 -6.84 1.57 6.80
CA LEU A 24 -6.49 2.98 7.04
C LEU A 24 -5.55 3.17 8.23
N GLU A 25 -5.88 2.56 9.37
CA GLU A 25 -5.09 2.65 10.60
C GLU A 25 -3.69 2.03 10.44
N ARG A 26 -3.56 0.97 9.65
CA ARG A 26 -2.30 0.24 9.43
C ARG A 26 -1.46 0.85 8.33
N VAL A 27 -2.07 1.48 7.32
CA VAL A 27 -1.32 2.10 6.24
C VAL A 27 -0.73 3.43 6.65
N ASP A 28 -1.32 4.16 7.60
CA ASP A 28 -0.77 5.46 8.00
C ASP A 28 0.69 5.40 8.51
N PRO A 29 1.08 4.46 9.42
CA PRO A 29 2.48 4.26 9.78
C PRO A 29 3.38 3.91 8.59
N LEU A 30 2.90 3.03 7.69
CA LEU A 30 3.64 2.64 6.48
C LEU A 30 3.83 3.83 5.53
N ARG A 31 2.81 4.65 5.34
CA ARG A 31 2.83 5.88 4.55
C ARG A 31 3.85 6.86 5.10
N ARG A 32 3.83 7.13 6.41
CA ARG A 32 4.78 8.04 7.05
C ARG A 32 6.21 7.54 6.92
N TRP A 33 6.41 6.24 7.11
CA TRP A 33 7.71 5.60 6.90
C TRP A 33 8.18 5.77 5.45
N LEU A 34 7.32 5.50 4.47
CA LEU A 34 7.65 5.60 3.05
C LEU A 34 7.98 7.03 2.64
N ILE A 35 7.17 8.01 3.04
CA ILE A 35 7.44 9.43 2.74
C ILE A 35 8.81 9.82 3.29
N SER A 36 9.10 9.48 4.55
CA SER A 36 10.40 9.77 5.17
C SER A 36 11.57 9.09 4.42
N ASP A 37 11.39 7.87 3.93
CA ASP A 37 12.43 7.17 3.16
C ASP A 37 12.64 7.76 1.76
N LEU A 38 11.55 8.17 1.10
CA LEU A 38 11.60 8.82 -0.21
C LEU A 38 12.20 10.21 -0.13
N GLU A 39 11.91 10.98 0.93
CA GLU A 39 12.58 12.25 1.23
C GLU A 39 14.09 12.05 1.40
N ALA A 40 14.51 11.05 2.19
CA ALA A 40 15.92 10.73 2.36
C ALA A 40 16.58 10.28 1.04
N HIS A 41 15.84 9.59 0.16
CA HIS A 41 16.32 9.21 -1.18
C HIS A 41 16.50 10.41 -2.10
N CYS A 42 15.50 11.29 -2.12
CA CYS A 42 15.48 12.58 -2.80
C CYS A 42 16.69 13.45 -2.42
N ALA A 43 16.97 13.57 -1.12
CA ALA A 43 18.14 14.23 -0.57
C ALA A 43 19.46 13.72 -1.18
N ARG A 44 19.64 12.39 -1.22
CA ARG A 44 20.82 11.74 -1.82
C ARG A 44 20.91 11.93 -3.34
N CYS A 45 19.79 12.26 -3.97
CA CYS A 45 19.66 12.53 -5.40
C CYS A 45 19.87 14.01 -5.74
N ALA A 46 20.03 14.89 -4.74
CA ALA A 46 19.97 16.35 -4.91
C ALA A 46 18.65 16.84 -5.54
N VAL A 47 17.57 16.12 -5.27
CA VAL A 47 16.19 16.43 -5.70
C VAL A 47 15.43 16.72 -4.43
N GLU A 48 15.36 17.98 -4.00
CA GLU A 48 14.56 18.36 -2.83
C GLU A 48 13.72 19.61 -3.15
N PRO A 49 12.48 19.68 -2.64
CA PRO A 49 11.78 18.69 -1.81
C PRO A 49 11.28 17.46 -2.61
N LEU A 50 10.71 16.46 -1.91
CA LEU A 50 9.98 15.35 -2.55
C LEU A 50 8.88 15.92 -3.48
N PRO A 51 8.71 15.41 -4.72
CA PRO A 51 7.71 15.95 -5.65
C PRO A 51 6.29 15.96 -5.06
N VAL A 52 5.57 17.05 -5.29
CA VAL A 52 4.23 17.26 -4.72
C VAL A 52 3.24 16.20 -5.19
N GLU A 53 3.38 15.72 -6.43
CA GLU A 53 2.55 14.67 -7.02
C GLU A 53 2.72 13.34 -6.26
N VAL A 54 3.94 13.04 -5.81
CA VAL A 54 4.23 11.83 -5.02
C VAL A 54 3.55 11.93 -3.65
N ILE A 55 3.67 13.08 -2.98
CA ILE A 55 3.03 13.31 -1.67
C ILE A 55 1.50 13.25 -1.81
N ALA A 56 0.94 13.91 -2.81
CA ALA A 56 -0.50 13.94 -3.06
C ALA A 56 -1.07 12.54 -3.35
N LEU A 57 -0.34 11.71 -4.10
CA LEU A 57 -0.73 10.34 -4.39
C LEU A 57 -0.67 9.46 -3.14
N LEU A 58 0.44 9.47 -2.40
CA LEU A 58 0.58 8.71 -1.16
C LEU A 58 -0.38 9.19 -0.06
N GLY A 59 -0.84 10.44 -0.15
CA GLY A 59 -1.82 11.02 0.77
C GLY A 59 -3.24 10.46 0.60
N GLN A 60 -3.58 9.90 -0.56
CA GLN A 60 -4.94 9.42 -0.89
C GLN A 60 -5.22 8.05 -0.27
N PRO A 61 -6.10 7.96 0.74
CA PRO A 61 -6.34 6.68 1.42
C PRO A 61 -6.86 5.58 0.50
N GLU A 62 -7.71 5.93 -0.47
CA GLU A 62 -8.34 5.00 -1.41
C GLU A 62 -7.32 4.35 -2.37
N ALA A 63 -6.20 5.02 -2.63
CA ALA A 63 -5.16 4.49 -3.51
C ALA A 63 -4.42 3.29 -2.88
N TRP A 64 -4.35 3.22 -1.55
CA TRP A 64 -3.62 2.18 -0.81
C TRP A 64 -4.31 0.83 -0.77
N TRP A 65 -5.61 0.77 -1.07
CA TRP A 65 -6.36 -0.47 -1.03
C TRP A 65 -6.93 -0.92 -2.36
N ARG A 66 -6.44 -0.34 -3.45
CA ARG A 66 -6.60 -0.91 -4.78
C ARG A 66 -6.05 -2.33 -4.80
N ALA A 67 -6.59 -3.16 -5.67
CA ALA A 67 -6.17 -4.55 -5.82
C ALA A 67 -4.64 -4.63 -5.94
N PRO A 68 -3.97 -5.46 -5.12
CA PRO A 68 -2.53 -5.56 -5.13
C PRO A 68 -2.05 -6.15 -6.46
N ALA A 69 -0.86 -5.73 -6.88
CA ALA A 69 -0.26 -6.28 -8.09
C ALA A 69 -0.14 -7.82 -7.99
N PRO A 70 -0.37 -8.55 -9.10
CA PRO A 70 -0.28 -10.01 -9.10
C PRO A 70 1.09 -10.49 -8.64
N ASP A 71 1.13 -11.65 -7.98
CA ASP A 71 2.33 -12.18 -7.32
C ASP A 71 3.54 -12.25 -8.25
N SER A 72 4.48 -11.32 -8.07
CA SER A 72 5.83 -11.41 -8.60
C SER A 72 6.77 -11.89 -7.49
N GLY A 73 6.52 -13.08 -6.92
CA GLY A 73 7.47 -13.78 -6.04
C GLY A 73 8.02 -12.97 -4.87
N ALA A 74 7.19 -12.15 -4.21
CA ALA A 74 7.61 -11.33 -3.08
C ALA A 74 8.14 -12.21 -1.94
N GLN A 75 9.42 -12.04 -1.61
CA GLN A 75 10.14 -12.84 -0.60
C GLN A 75 10.69 -11.98 0.55
N THR A 76 10.59 -10.66 0.42
CA THR A 76 11.09 -9.69 1.39
C THR A 76 10.08 -8.55 1.59
N PRO A 77 10.08 -7.87 2.75
CA PRO A 77 9.21 -6.70 2.98
C PRO A 77 9.35 -5.63 1.91
N ALA A 78 10.57 -5.40 1.40
CA ALA A 78 10.82 -4.44 0.33
C ALA A 78 10.14 -4.84 -1.00
N SER A 79 10.18 -6.12 -1.37
CA SER A 79 9.45 -6.61 -2.55
C SER A 79 7.93 -6.65 -2.32
N THR A 80 7.48 -6.89 -1.08
CA THR A 80 6.06 -6.88 -0.72
C THR A 80 5.49 -5.45 -0.80
N LEU A 81 6.28 -4.45 -0.42
CA LEU A 81 5.92 -3.03 -0.55
C LEU A 81 5.53 -2.65 -1.99
N LEU A 82 6.21 -3.22 -2.99
CA LEU A 82 5.91 -2.94 -4.41
C LEU A 82 4.59 -3.54 -4.89
N ARG A 83 3.94 -4.38 -4.07
CA ARG A 83 2.61 -4.92 -4.39
C ARG A 83 1.49 -3.91 -4.18
N PHE A 84 1.74 -2.83 -3.42
CA PHE A 84 0.81 -1.72 -3.29
C PHE A 84 0.86 -0.88 -4.57
N PRO A 85 -0.21 -0.81 -5.38
CA PRO A 85 -0.18 -0.12 -6.67
C PRO A 85 0.21 1.36 -6.55
N VAL A 86 -0.31 2.03 -5.51
CA VAL A 86 0.01 3.43 -5.20
C VAL A 86 1.50 3.67 -5.02
N ILE A 87 2.25 2.69 -4.50
CA ILE A 87 3.69 2.80 -4.32
C ILE A 87 4.39 2.70 -5.68
N GLY A 88 3.99 1.74 -6.52
CA GLY A 88 4.51 1.64 -7.89
C GLY A 88 4.28 2.93 -8.69
N GLU A 89 3.08 3.50 -8.62
CA GLU A 89 2.72 4.78 -9.24
C GLU A 89 3.58 5.94 -8.68
N ALA A 90 3.73 6.02 -7.35
CA ALA A 90 4.57 7.03 -6.70
C ALA A 90 6.04 6.94 -7.12
N LEU A 91 6.59 5.72 -7.22
CA LEU A 91 7.96 5.50 -7.65
C LEU A 91 8.16 5.83 -9.14
N ALA A 92 7.16 5.59 -9.98
CA ALA A 92 7.20 5.99 -11.39
C ALA A 92 7.24 7.51 -11.54
N LEU A 93 6.43 8.25 -10.77
CA LEU A 93 6.47 9.71 -10.72
C LEU A 93 7.83 10.21 -10.21
N LEU A 94 8.35 9.59 -9.16
CA LEU A 94 9.64 9.95 -8.59
C LEU A 94 10.81 9.72 -9.56
N ALA A 95 10.78 8.64 -10.35
CA ALA A 95 11.84 8.31 -11.30
C ALA A 95 12.04 9.37 -12.39
N VAL A 96 11.02 10.19 -12.68
CA VAL A 96 11.13 11.34 -13.58
C VAL A 96 12.01 12.44 -12.96
N ALA A 97 11.92 12.63 -11.65
CA ALA A 97 12.65 13.67 -10.92
C ALA A 97 14.03 13.20 -10.42
N CYS A 98 14.13 11.95 -9.95
CA CYS A 98 15.36 11.36 -9.41
C CYS A 98 15.78 10.15 -10.27
N PRO A 99 16.88 10.26 -11.05
CA PRO A 99 17.31 9.22 -11.99
C PRO A 99 17.91 7.99 -11.29
N ARG A 100 18.12 8.04 -9.97
CA ARG A 100 18.67 6.90 -9.22
C ARG A 100 17.54 5.95 -8.81
N PRO A 101 17.70 4.64 -9.04
CA PRO A 101 16.75 3.64 -8.57
C PRO A 101 16.49 3.79 -7.07
N TYR A 102 15.23 3.79 -6.69
CA TYR A 102 14.83 3.75 -5.30
C TYR A 102 15.04 2.34 -4.73
N HIS A 103 15.73 2.28 -3.61
CA HIS A 103 15.88 1.07 -2.80
C HIS A 103 15.44 1.40 -1.38
N PRO A 104 14.39 0.74 -0.85
CA PRO A 104 13.91 1.01 0.50
C PRO A 104 15.03 0.87 1.51
N SER A 105 15.25 1.89 2.34
CA SER A 105 16.19 1.79 3.44
C SER A 105 15.67 0.77 4.46
N ARG A 106 16.57 0.01 5.09
CA ARG A 106 16.15 -0.86 6.20
C ARG A 106 15.76 -0.07 7.46
N ASN A 107 16.24 1.17 7.59
CA ASN A 107 16.19 1.95 8.83
C ASN A 107 15.68 3.40 8.63
N ALA A 108 14.89 3.67 7.59
CA ALA A 108 14.54 5.03 7.15
C ALA A 108 13.98 5.94 8.26
N HIS A 109 13.34 5.36 9.28
CA HIS A 109 12.60 6.11 10.28
C HIS A 109 12.94 5.67 11.71
N GLY A 110 14.02 6.21 12.28
CA GLY A 110 14.33 6.03 13.71
C GLY A 110 14.55 4.57 14.15
N GLY A 111 14.95 3.68 13.24
CA GLY A 111 15.13 2.26 13.52
C GLY A 111 13.86 1.40 13.41
N ILE A 112 12.74 1.93 12.90
CA ILE A 112 11.55 1.13 12.61
C ILE A 112 11.79 0.26 11.38
N GLU A 113 11.67 -1.05 11.57
CA GLU A 113 11.77 -2.05 10.50
C GLU A 113 10.54 -2.02 9.58
N LEU A 114 10.78 -2.27 8.29
CA LEU A 114 9.74 -2.25 7.26
C LEU A 114 8.75 -3.43 7.37
N GLY A 115 9.22 -4.62 7.74
CA GLY A 115 8.40 -5.85 7.81
C GLY A 115 7.16 -5.69 8.70
N PRO A 116 7.30 -5.28 9.97
CA PRO A 116 6.16 -5.04 10.86
C PRO A 116 5.15 -4.00 10.38
N LEU A 117 5.50 -3.14 9.41
CA LEU A 117 4.59 -2.17 8.80
C LEU A 117 3.88 -2.75 7.57
N VAL A 118 4.62 -3.47 6.73
CA VAL A 118 4.13 -3.98 5.44
C VAL A 118 3.26 -5.21 5.60
N ASP A 119 3.70 -6.20 6.39
CA ASP A 119 3.03 -7.50 6.42
C ASP A 119 1.58 -7.41 6.92
N PRO A 120 1.27 -6.70 8.02
CA PRO A 120 -0.11 -6.57 8.50
C PRO A 120 -1.01 -5.76 7.55
N ALA A 121 -0.45 -4.74 6.87
CA ALA A 121 -1.17 -3.96 5.88
C ALA A 121 -1.50 -4.81 4.65
N MET A 122 -0.55 -5.65 4.22
CA MET A 122 -0.74 -6.55 3.09
C MET A 122 -1.75 -7.67 3.41
N GLU A 123 -1.72 -8.25 4.61
CA GLU A 123 -2.74 -9.22 5.04
C GLU A 123 -4.16 -8.64 4.96
N LEU A 124 -4.34 -7.39 5.43
CA LEU A 124 -5.63 -6.70 5.38
C LEU A 124 -6.05 -6.39 3.94
N LEU A 125 -5.12 -5.99 3.08
CA LEU A 125 -5.41 -5.73 1.68
C LEU A 125 -5.81 -7.02 0.94
N LEU A 126 -5.09 -8.13 1.13
CA LEU A 126 -5.50 -9.43 0.56
C LEU A 126 -6.87 -9.89 1.06
N LYS A 127 -7.15 -9.67 2.35
CA LYS A 127 -8.45 -9.98 2.94
C LYS A 127 -9.56 -9.12 2.35
N ARG A 128 -9.29 -7.83 2.10
CA ARG A 128 -10.23 -6.92 1.44
C ARG A 128 -10.59 -7.45 0.05
N GLU A 129 -9.61 -7.83 -0.75
CA GLU A 129 -9.82 -8.36 -2.10
C GLU A 129 -10.65 -9.66 -2.12
N ASP A 130 -10.40 -10.57 -1.16
CA ASP A 130 -11.24 -11.77 -1.00
C ASP A 130 -12.70 -11.40 -0.66
N LEU A 131 -12.92 -10.41 0.20
CA LEU A 131 -14.27 -9.94 0.55
C LEU A 131 -14.98 -9.24 -0.62
N VAL A 132 -14.27 -8.41 -1.38
CA VAL A 132 -14.78 -7.76 -2.60
C VAL A 132 -15.24 -8.81 -3.61
N ARG A 133 -14.42 -9.85 -3.83
CA ARG A 133 -14.75 -10.98 -4.73
C ARG A 133 -16.00 -11.72 -4.27
N ARG A 134 -16.11 -12.04 -2.97
CA ARG A 134 -17.28 -12.73 -2.40
C ARG A 134 -18.55 -11.88 -2.41
N ALA A 135 -18.41 -10.56 -2.23
CA ALA A 135 -19.52 -9.62 -2.33
C ALA A 135 -20.01 -9.43 -3.78
N GLY A 136 -19.24 -9.86 -4.79
CA GLY A 136 -19.56 -9.62 -6.20
C GLY A 136 -19.41 -8.16 -6.60
N ILE A 137 -18.58 -7.40 -5.89
CA ILE A 137 -18.23 -6.03 -6.27
C ILE A 137 -17.18 -6.12 -7.38
N ASN A 138 -17.49 -5.61 -8.57
CA ASN A 138 -16.48 -5.39 -9.59
C ASN A 138 -15.66 -4.17 -9.16
N GLY A 139 -14.39 -4.41 -8.78
CA GLY A 139 -13.42 -3.37 -8.43
C GLY A 139 -12.87 -2.64 -9.64
#